data_AF-A0A938SXC3-F1
#
_entry.id   AF-A0A938SXC3-F1
#
_cell.length_a   1.000
_cell.length_b   1.000
_cell.length_c   1.000
_cell.angle_alpha   90.00
_cell.angle_beta   90.00
_cell.angle_gamma   90.00
#
_symmetry.space_group_name_H-M   'P 1'
#
loop_
_entity.id
_entity.type
_entity.pdbx_description
1 polymer ?
#
loop_
_entity_poly.entity_id
_entity_poly.type
_entity_poly.pdbx_seq_one_letter_code
_entity_poly.pdbx_strand_id
1 'polypeptide(L)'
;MATANQKIVIEPVTRVEGHGKVTIQLDAKGEVAEARLHIVEFRGFERFIQGRPYWEVPVLVQRLCGICPVSHHLAAAKAMDGIAGAEKLTPTAEKIRRLMHYGQTFQSHALHFFHLASPDLLFGFDAPVAKRNVIAVAAAHKDLAVQGVMMRKYGQEIIKATAGKKIHGTGAIPGGVNKNLTLAERDVFLKDIEQQLAWCRSALKIAKDYTVAHLELAKAFAAFPSNHVSIVRADGCLDLYHGNLRAIDAEGKRIFDQVDPQDYHKVIAEEVRPWSYMKFPFIKSLGPETGWYRVG
;
A
#
# COMPACT_ATOMS: atom_id res chain seq x y z
N MET A 1 -35.63 -11.09 -30.31
CA MET A 1 -34.20 -11.04 -30.66
C MET A 1 -33.47 -10.48 -29.46
N ALA A 2 -32.71 -11.29 -28.72
CA ALA A 2 -31.95 -10.82 -27.58
C ALA A 2 -30.82 -9.92 -28.09
N THR A 3 -30.90 -8.62 -27.81
CA THR A 3 -29.86 -7.64 -28.11
C THR A 3 -28.59 -8.03 -27.36
N ALA A 4 -27.47 -8.06 -28.07
CA ALA A 4 -26.22 -8.65 -27.61
C ALA A 4 -25.73 -8.07 -26.27
N ASN A 5 -25.35 -8.94 -25.32
CA ASN A 5 -24.61 -8.58 -24.11
C ASN A 5 -23.34 -7.81 -24.52
N GLN A 6 -23.37 -6.48 -24.39
CA GLN A 6 -22.25 -5.62 -24.73
C GLN A 6 -21.25 -5.60 -23.57
N LYS A 7 -19.96 -5.81 -23.89
CA LYS A 7 -18.87 -5.77 -22.92
C LYS A 7 -17.97 -4.57 -23.18
N ILE A 8 -17.82 -3.71 -22.17
CA ILE A 8 -16.86 -2.61 -22.16
C ILE A 8 -15.61 -3.07 -21.40
N VAL A 9 -14.43 -2.71 -21.92
CA VAL A 9 -13.14 -3.10 -21.33
C VAL A 9 -12.27 -1.86 -21.15
N ILE A 10 -11.76 -1.67 -19.94
CA ILE A 10 -10.74 -0.67 -19.60
C ILE A 10 -9.44 -1.44 -19.34
N GLU A 11 -8.55 -1.42 -20.33
CA GLU A 11 -7.26 -2.13 -20.30
C GLU A 11 -6.19 -1.32 -21.03
N PRO A 12 -5.08 -0.94 -20.36
CA PRO A 12 -4.82 -1.12 -18.93
C PRO A 12 -5.60 -0.12 -18.06
N VAL A 13 -5.79 -0.45 -16.79
CA VAL A 13 -6.08 0.57 -15.77
C VAL A 13 -4.84 1.45 -15.63
N THR A 14 -4.98 2.76 -15.84
CA THR A 14 -3.85 3.70 -15.83
C THR A 14 -3.66 4.35 -14.46
N ARG A 15 -2.43 4.86 -14.20
CA ARG A 15 -2.03 5.51 -12.94
C ARG A 15 -2.23 4.64 -11.69
N VAL A 16 -2.06 3.34 -11.83
CA VAL A 16 -1.97 2.37 -10.73
C VAL A 16 -0.65 1.60 -10.84
N GLU A 17 -0.27 0.91 -9.77
CA GLU A 17 0.87 -0.02 -9.80
C GLU A 17 0.39 -1.41 -10.25
N GLY A 18 1.22 -2.10 -11.04
CA GLY A 18 0.88 -3.40 -11.62
C GLY A 18 -0.07 -3.33 -12.82
N HIS A 19 -0.52 -4.50 -13.27
CA HIS A 19 -1.38 -4.63 -14.45
C HIS A 19 -2.78 -5.07 -14.04
N GLY A 20 -3.71 -4.12 -14.13
CA GLY A 20 -5.14 -4.34 -13.91
C GLY A 20 -5.95 -4.11 -15.18
N LYS A 21 -7.08 -4.81 -15.28
CA LYS A 21 -8.13 -4.59 -16.28
C LYS A 21 -9.47 -4.49 -15.56
N VAL A 22 -10.36 -3.62 -16.03
CA VAL A 22 -11.77 -3.63 -15.61
C VAL A 22 -12.64 -4.07 -16.79
N THR A 23 -13.56 -4.99 -16.56
CA THR A 23 -14.63 -5.31 -17.53
C THR A 23 -15.98 -4.92 -16.97
N ILE A 24 -16.84 -4.38 -17.82
CA ILE A 24 -18.19 -3.95 -17.50
C ILE A 24 -19.13 -4.63 -18.49
N GLN A 25 -20.02 -5.47 -17.98
CA GLN A 25 -21.03 -6.18 -18.76
C GLN A 25 -22.33 -5.40 -18.70
N LEU A 26 -22.93 -5.12 -19.86
CA LEU A 26 -24.22 -4.48 -19.97
C LEU A 26 -25.32 -5.52 -20.24
N ASP A 27 -26.49 -5.29 -19.67
CA ASP A 27 -27.70 -6.07 -19.97
C ASP A 27 -28.34 -5.63 -21.30
N ALA A 28 -29.47 -6.27 -21.66
CA ALA A 28 -30.19 -5.98 -22.90
C ALA A 28 -30.75 -4.55 -22.98
N LYS A 29 -30.88 -3.84 -21.85
CA LYS A 29 -31.33 -2.44 -21.76
C LYS A 29 -30.16 -1.45 -21.80
N GLY A 30 -28.92 -1.94 -21.78
CA GLY A 30 -27.71 -1.13 -21.71
C GLY A 30 -27.34 -0.70 -20.27
N GLU A 31 -27.95 -1.29 -19.25
CA GLU A 31 -27.63 -1.04 -17.85
C GLU A 31 -26.47 -1.96 -17.40
N VAL A 32 -25.64 -1.49 -16.47
CA VAL A 32 -24.51 -2.30 -15.96
C VAL A 32 -25.04 -3.48 -15.14
N ALA A 33 -24.86 -4.69 -15.65
CA ALA A 33 -25.21 -5.93 -14.96
C ALA A 33 -24.09 -6.39 -14.01
N GLU A 34 -22.84 -6.22 -14.43
CA GLU A 34 -21.67 -6.65 -13.65
C GLU A 34 -20.42 -5.83 -14.02
N ALA A 35 -19.59 -5.52 -13.03
CA ALA A 35 -18.25 -5.00 -13.25
C ALA A 35 -17.22 -5.82 -12.45
N ARG A 36 -16.06 -6.12 -13.05
CA ARG A 36 -15.00 -6.92 -12.43
C ARG A 36 -13.62 -6.30 -12.63
N LEU A 37 -12.80 -6.32 -11.57
CA LEU A 37 -11.38 -5.96 -11.62
C LEU A 37 -10.50 -7.20 -11.74
N HIS A 38 -9.82 -7.35 -12.86
CA HIS A 38 -8.95 -8.47 -13.16
C HIS A 38 -7.49 -8.10 -12.90
N ILE A 39 -6.80 -8.90 -12.08
CA ILE A 39 -5.34 -8.90 -12.05
C ILE A 39 -4.87 -9.99 -13.00
N VAL A 40 -4.16 -9.58 -14.05
CA VAL A 40 -3.86 -10.43 -15.22
C VAL A 40 -2.44 -10.99 -15.21
N GLU A 41 -1.65 -10.63 -14.20
CA GLU A 41 -0.27 -11.11 -14.06
C GLU A 41 -0.12 -12.20 -13.01
N PHE A 42 0.77 -13.15 -13.31
CA PHE A 42 1.22 -14.18 -12.39
C PHE A 42 2.76 -14.26 -12.42
N ARG A 43 3.38 -14.50 -11.26
CA ARG A 43 4.84 -14.68 -11.11
C ARG A 43 5.23 -15.97 -10.38
N GLY A 44 4.40 -16.48 -9.46
CA GLY A 44 4.63 -17.76 -8.78
C GLY A 44 5.75 -17.78 -7.72
N PHE A 45 6.03 -16.64 -7.07
CA PHE A 45 7.12 -16.49 -6.09
C PHE A 45 7.09 -17.54 -4.96
N GLU A 46 5.91 -17.77 -4.38
CA GLU A 46 5.69 -18.72 -3.28
C GLU A 46 6.16 -20.14 -3.62
N ARG A 47 6.16 -20.51 -4.91
CA ARG A 47 6.61 -21.82 -5.40
C ARG A 47 8.09 -21.84 -5.73
N PHE A 48 8.59 -20.89 -6.50
CA PHE A 48 9.99 -20.94 -6.95
C PHE A 48 11.02 -20.58 -5.88
N ILE A 49 10.60 -19.91 -4.79
CA ILE A 49 11.50 -19.57 -3.68
C ILE A 49 11.89 -20.80 -2.84
N GLN A 50 11.16 -21.91 -2.98
CA GLN A 50 11.42 -23.15 -2.24
C GLN A 50 12.82 -23.71 -2.55
N GLY A 51 13.55 -24.10 -1.51
CA GLY A 51 14.94 -24.57 -1.62
C GLY A 51 15.99 -23.46 -1.65
N ARG A 52 15.60 -22.18 -1.70
CA ARG A 52 16.54 -21.06 -1.51
C ARG A 52 16.93 -20.93 -0.04
N PRO A 53 18.20 -20.58 0.27
CA PRO A 53 18.59 -20.26 1.62
C PRO A 53 17.78 -19.09 2.21
N TYR A 54 17.38 -19.23 3.48
CA TYR A 54 16.42 -18.30 4.11
C TYR A 54 16.93 -16.84 4.14
N TRP A 55 18.24 -16.62 4.27
CA TRP A 55 18.85 -15.28 4.30
C TRP A 55 18.76 -14.53 2.97
N GLU A 56 18.50 -15.22 1.86
CA GLU A 56 18.30 -14.56 0.56
C GLU A 56 16.87 -14.02 0.39
N VAL A 57 15.91 -14.54 1.16
CA VAL A 57 14.48 -14.23 1.00
C VAL A 57 14.21 -12.72 1.09
N PRO A 58 14.74 -11.96 2.09
CA PRO A 58 14.52 -10.51 2.16
C PRO A 58 15.05 -9.75 0.94
N VAL A 59 16.06 -10.29 0.25
CA VAL A 59 16.56 -9.72 -1.00
C VAL A 59 15.67 -10.12 -2.16
N LEU A 60 15.27 -11.39 -2.29
CA LEU A 60 14.50 -11.85 -3.44
C LEU A 60 13.05 -11.29 -3.45
N VAL A 61 12.35 -11.33 -2.31
CA VAL A 61 10.91 -11.02 -2.25
C VAL A 61 10.59 -9.57 -2.59
N GLN A 62 11.50 -8.64 -2.31
CA GLN A 62 11.27 -7.23 -2.57
C GLN A 62 11.30 -6.86 -4.06
N ARG A 63 11.65 -7.80 -4.96
CA ARG A 63 11.57 -7.60 -6.42
C ARG A 63 10.14 -7.76 -6.96
N LEU A 64 9.18 -8.13 -6.12
CA LEU A 64 7.78 -8.27 -6.50
C LEU A 64 7.10 -6.93 -6.81
N CYS A 65 7.57 -5.82 -6.23
CA CYS A 65 6.99 -4.50 -6.44
C CYS A 65 8.06 -3.41 -6.42
N GLY A 66 7.94 -2.42 -7.31
CA GLY A 66 8.85 -1.27 -7.38
C GLY A 66 8.58 -0.17 -6.36
N ILE A 67 7.36 -0.12 -5.78
CA ILE A 67 6.94 0.96 -4.85
C ILE A 67 7.05 0.53 -3.39
N CYS A 68 6.72 -0.74 -3.06
CA CYS A 68 6.76 -1.25 -1.69
C CYS A 68 7.89 -2.26 -1.39
N PRO A 69 9.11 -2.15 -1.97
CA PRO A 69 10.15 -3.15 -1.75
C PRO A 69 10.61 -3.20 -0.28
N VAL A 70 10.58 -2.07 0.43
CA VAL A 70 10.94 -2.03 1.85
C VAL A 70 9.95 -2.82 2.72
N SER A 71 8.63 -2.78 2.43
CA SER A 71 7.64 -3.57 3.18
C SER A 71 7.93 -5.05 3.01
N HIS A 72 8.16 -5.49 1.78
CA HIS A 72 8.55 -6.86 1.49
C HIS A 72 9.88 -7.25 2.17
N HIS A 73 10.89 -6.37 2.11
CA HIS A 73 12.19 -6.59 2.72
C HIS A 73 12.08 -6.76 4.24
N LEU A 74 11.33 -5.88 4.92
CA LEU A 74 11.14 -5.91 6.37
C LEU A 74 10.22 -7.03 6.82
N ALA A 75 9.15 -7.33 6.08
CA ALA A 75 8.26 -8.45 6.37
C ALA A 75 9.03 -9.79 6.30
N ALA A 76 9.81 -9.99 5.25
CA ALA A 76 10.68 -11.15 5.15
C ALA A 76 11.77 -11.17 6.22
N ALA A 77 12.43 -10.03 6.50
CA ALA A 77 13.44 -9.97 7.55
C ALA A 77 12.85 -10.35 8.92
N LYS A 78 11.65 -9.87 9.27
CA LYS A 78 10.94 -10.27 10.50
C LYS A 78 10.63 -11.77 10.54
N ALA A 79 10.18 -12.34 9.43
CA ALA A 79 9.96 -13.79 9.36
C ALA A 79 11.28 -14.57 9.55
N MET A 80 12.38 -14.09 8.96
CA MET A 80 13.69 -14.73 9.11
C MET A 80 14.30 -14.53 10.50
N ASP A 81 13.98 -13.43 11.20
CA ASP A 81 14.37 -13.24 12.60
C ASP A 81 13.77 -14.36 13.48
N GLY A 82 12.49 -14.72 13.26
CA GLY A 82 11.85 -15.85 13.95
C GLY A 82 12.54 -17.18 13.68
N ILE A 83 12.84 -17.48 12.40
CA ILE A 83 13.59 -18.69 12.02
C ILE A 83 14.98 -18.73 12.66
N ALA A 84 15.64 -17.58 12.78
CA ALA A 84 16.98 -17.47 13.38
C ALA A 84 16.95 -17.43 14.93
N GLY A 85 15.78 -17.44 15.57
CA GLY A 85 15.64 -17.30 17.03
C GLY A 85 16.00 -15.91 17.56
N ALA A 86 15.93 -14.87 16.71
CA ALA A 86 16.39 -13.52 16.97
C ALA A 86 15.26 -12.47 16.90
N GLU A 87 14.04 -12.85 17.29
CA GLU A 87 12.84 -11.99 17.25
C GLU A 87 12.99 -10.70 18.05
N LYS A 88 13.74 -10.76 19.16
CA LYS A 88 14.04 -9.59 19.98
C LYS A 88 15.23 -8.83 19.40
N LEU A 89 14.92 -7.84 18.56
CA LEU A 89 15.91 -6.95 17.98
C LEU A 89 16.59 -6.06 19.03
N THR A 90 17.83 -5.66 18.75
CA THR A 90 18.47 -4.56 19.50
C THR A 90 17.72 -3.24 19.27
N PRO A 91 17.76 -2.28 20.21
CA PRO A 91 17.09 -0.99 20.03
C PRO A 91 17.51 -0.25 18.76
N THR A 92 18.78 -0.38 18.36
CA THR A 92 19.29 0.21 17.11
C THR A 92 18.69 -0.46 15.88
N ALA A 93 18.67 -1.80 15.84
CA ALA A 93 18.13 -2.53 14.70
C ALA A 93 16.63 -2.23 14.49
N GLU A 94 15.84 -2.22 15.57
CA GLU A 94 14.43 -1.88 15.50
C GLU A 94 14.22 -0.45 14.99
N LYS A 95 14.96 0.54 15.55
CA LYS A 95 14.83 1.95 15.13
C LYS A 95 15.24 2.17 13.67
N ILE A 96 16.28 1.50 13.18
CA ILE A 96 16.69 1.60 11.77
C ILE A 96 15.63 0.98 10.85
N ARG A 97 15.08 -0.19 11.19
CA ARG A 97 13.98 -0.80 10.40
C ARG A 97 12.71 0.04 10.42
N ARG A 98 12.35 0.63 11.57
CA ARG A 98 11.23 1.58 11.69
C ARG A 98 11.44 2.82 10.84
N LEU A 99 12.63 3.46 10.92
CA LEU A 99 12.96 4.62 10.12
C LEU A 99 12.90 4.30 8.61
N MET A 100 13.42 3.14 8.21
CA MET A 100 13.31 2.63 6.83
C MET A 100 11.84 2.51 6.40
N HIS A 101 10.99 1.92 7.25
CA HIS A 101 9.57 1.73 6.96
C HIS A 101 8.79 3.05 6.93
N TYR A 102 9.07 3.99 7.84
CA TYR A 102 8.44 5.32 7.83
C TYR A 102 8.83 6.11 6.59
N GLY A 103 10.10 6.03 6.16
CA GLY A 103 10.55 6.59 4.88
C GLY A 103 9.81 5.99 3.68
N GLN A 104 9.57 4.68 3.70
CA GLN A 104 8.79 3.98 2.67
C GLN A 104 7.32 4.42 2.64
N THR A 105 6.64 4.46 3.77
CA THR A 105 5.23 4.89 3.83
C THR A 105 5.12 6.33 3.35
N PHE A 106 6.02 7.20 3.80
CA PHE A 106 6.04 8.60 3.40
C PHE A 106 6.21 8.79 1.89
N GLN A 107 7.23 8.17 1.29
CA GLN A 107 7.44 8.29 -0.16
C GLN A 107 6.32 7.64 -0.99
N SER A 108 5.74 6.53 -0.50
CA SER A 108 4.68 5.81 -1.20
C SER A 108 3.38 6.62 -1.23
N HIS A 109 2.99 7.20 -0.09
CA HIS A 109 1.83 8.09 -0.02
C HIS A 109 2.04 9.38 -0.84
N ALA A 110 3.24 9.97 -0.81
CA ALA A 110 3.57 11.10 -1.66
C ALA A 110 3.51 10.73 -3.15
N LEU A 111 4.04 9.56 -3.54
CA LEU A 111 3.95 9.07 -4.90
C LEU A 111 2.49 8.92 -5.34
N HIS A 112 1.68 8.18 -4.57
CA HIS A 112 0.29 7.94 -4.90
C HIS A 112 -0.50 9.25 -4.98
N PHE A 113 -0.45 10.08 -3.94
CA PHE A 113 -1.24 11.31 -3.91
C PHE A 113 -0.83 12.26 -5.05
N PHE A 114 0.45 12.61 -5.17
CA PHE A 114 0.87 13.66 -6.11
C PHE A 114 0.97 13.18 -7.56
N HIS A 115 1.42 11.95 -7.81
CA HIS A 115 1.68 11.49 -9.18
C HIS A 115 0.51 10.70 -9.76
N LEU A 116 -0.27 10.02 -8.91
CA LEU A 116 -1.33 9.11 -9.37
C LEU A 116 -2.71 9.72 -9.17
N ALA A 117 -3.09 10.11 -7.95
CA ALA A 117 -4.46 10.54 -7.62
C ALA A 117 -4.73 12.03 -7.95
N SER A 118 -3.78 12.93 -7.66
CA SER A 118 -4.01 14.37 -7.75
C SER A 118 -4.47 14.88 -9.13
N PRO A 119 -4.05 14.32 -10.28
CA PRO A 119 -4.54 14.83 -11.57
C PRO A 119 -6.06 14.78 -11.71
N ASP A 120 -6.72 13.76 -11.13
CA ASP A 120 -8.19 13.67 -11.13
C ASP A 120 -8.81 14.68 -10.17
N LEU A 121 -8.21 14.85 -8.98
CA LEU A 121 -8.71 15.77 -7.95
C LEU A 121 -8.55 17.25 -8.33
N LEU A 122 -7.48 17.59 -9.06
CA LEU A 122 -7.14 18.97 -9.41
C LEU A 122 -7.83 19.44 -10.69
N PHE A 123 -7.99 18.55 -11.69
CA PHE A 123 -8.57 18.91 -12.98
C PHE A 123 -10.01 18.45 -13.15
N GLY A 124 -10.49 17.54 -12.29
CA GLY A 124 -11.81 16.91 -12.39
C GLY A 124 -11.76 15.59 -13.18
N PHE A 125 -12.72 14.71 -12.88
CA PHE A 125 -12.73 13.33 -13.40
C PHE A 125 -13.02 13.28 -14.91
N ASP A 126 -13.74 14.28 -15.44
CA ASP A 126 -14.08 14.42 -16.86
C ASP A 126 -13.07 15.25 -17.65
N ALA A 127 -11.96 15.68 -17.03
CA ALA A 127 -10.95 16.45 -17.74
C ALA A 127 -10.34 15.63 -18.90
N PRO A 128 -9.94 16.30 -20.00
CA PRO A 128 -9.31 15.63 -21.15
C PRO A 128 -8.16 14.73 -20.70
N VAL A 129 -8.02 13.54 -21.30
CA VAL A 129 -6.96 12.57 -20.94
C VAL A 129 -5.57 13.20 -21.00
N ALA A 130 -5.33 14.10 -21.96
CA ALA A 130 -4.07 14.85 -22.10
C ALA A 130 -3.75 15.75 -20.89
N LYS A 131 -4.74 16.12 -20.06
CA LYS A 131 -4.58 16.89 -18.82
C LYS A 131 -4.51 16.02 -17.56
N ARG A 132 -5.09 14.82 -17.53
CA ARG A 132 -5.16 13.97 -16.32
C ARG A 132 -3.87 13.17 -16.08
N ASN A 133 -2.74 13.86 -15.98
CA ASN A 133 -1.44 13.26 -15.71
C ASN A 133 -0.51 14.23 -14.94
N VAL A 134 0.55 13.67 -14.36
CA VAL A 134 1.50 14.42 -13.53
C VAL A 134 2.26 15.52 -14.29
N ILE A 135 2.45 15.40 -15.61
CA ILE A 135 3.14 16.41 -16.42
C ILE A 135 2.27 17.67 -16.51
N ALA A 136 0.97 17.52 -16.73
CA ALA A 136 0.02 18.62 -16.71
C ALA A 136 -0.10 19.25 -15.31
N VAL A 137 -0.08 18.45 -14.24
CA VAL A 137 -0.01 18.97 -12.86
C VAL A 137 1.25 19.81 -12.68
N ALA A 138 2.41 19.35 -13.15
CA ALA A 138 3.65 20.13 -13.07
C ALA A 138 3.60 21.43 -13.88
N ALA A 139 2.92 21.45 -15.03
CA ALA A 139 2.76 22.66 -15.84
C ALA A 139 1.84 23.69 -15.17
N ALA A 140 0.70 23.26 -14.61
CA ALA A 140 -0.33 24.12 -14.04
C ALA A 140 -0.12 24.47 -12.55
N HIS A 141 0.49 23.57 -11.79
CA HIS A 141 0.69 23.66 -10.34
C HIS A 141 2.14 23.36 -9.97
N LYS A 142 3.07 24.17 -10.50
CA LYS A 142 4.53 23.97 -10.37
C LYS A 142 4.98 23.73 -8.93
N ASP A 143 4.56 24.58 -8.00
CA ASP A 143 4.96 24.48 -6.58
C ASP A 143 4.47 23.17 -5.94
N LEU A 144 3.25 22.75 -6.28
CA LEU A 144 2.67 21.49 -5.79
C LEU A 144 3.41 20.27 -6.35
N ALA A 145 3.81 20.32 -7.62
CA ALA A 145 4.60 19.26 -8.24
C ALA A 145 6.01 19.16 -7.63
N VAL A 146 6.67 20.30 -7.39
CA VAL A 146 7.97 20.36 -6.69
C VAL A 146 7.83 19.79 -5.28
N GLN A 147 6.79 20.19 -4.54
CA GLN A 147 6.49 19.64 -3.22
C GLN A 147 6.36 18.11 -3.29
N GLY A 148 5.53 17.57 -4.19
CA GLY A 148 5.33 16.12 -4.32
C GLY A 148 6.61 15.34 -4.65
N VAL A 149 7.43 15.86 -5.56
CA VAL A 149 8.74 15.26 -5.92
C VAL A 149 9.70 15.30 -4.73
N MET A 150 9.77 16.41 -4.01
CA MET A 150 10.70 16.58 -2.90
C MET A 150 10.29 15.78 -1.66
N MET A 151 9.00 15.67 -1.36
CA MET A 151 8.48 14.76 -0.32
C MET A 151 8.85 13.30 -0.65
N ARG A 152 8.61 12.86 -1.89
CA ARG A 152 9.00 11.52 -2.32
C ARG A 152 10.51 11.31 -2.24
N LYS A 153 11.31 12.30 -2.65
CA LYS A 153 12.78 12.25 -2.55
C LYS A 153 13.22 12.06 -1.10
N TYR A 154 12.67 12.81 -0.16
CA TYR A 154 13.03 12.74 1.26
C TYR A 154 12.84 11.31 1.82
N GLY A 155 11.67 10.70 1.61
CA GLY A 155 11.44 9.32 2.04
C GLY A 155 12.36 8.30 1.36
N GLN A 156 12.65 8.47 0.05
CA GLN A 156 13.60 7.62 -0.66
C GLN A 156 15.05 7.79 -0.18
N GLU A 157 15.48 8.99 0.21
CA GLU A 157 16.82 9.21 0.78
C GLU A 157 16.95 8.59 2.18
N ILE A 158 15.88 8.61 2.99
CA ILE A 158 15.83 7.84 4.26
C ILE A 158 16.01 6.35 3.98
N ILE A 159 15.31 5.80 2.99
CA ILE A 159 15.46 4.39 2.59
C ILE A 159 16.90 4.13 2.11
N LYS A 160 17.49 5.00 1.30
CA LYS A 160 18.89 4.85 0.87
C LYS A 160 19.84 4.84 2.08
N ALA A 161 19.65 5.73 3.03
CA ALA A 161 20.51 5.82 4.20
C ALA A 161 20.41 4.54 5.08
N THR A 162 19.21 3.98 5.23
CA THR A 162 18.96 2.81 6.09
C THR A 162 19.13 1.46 5.39
N ALA A 163 18.90 1.39 4.08
CA ALA A 163 18.91 0.16 3.28
C ALA A 163 20.05 0.08 2.25
N GLY A 164 20.85 1.15 2.11
CA GLY A 164 21.96 1.27 1.16
C GLY A 164 21.55 1.75 -0.25
N LYS A 165 20.31 1.51 -0.67
CA LYS A 165 19.75 1.95 -1.96
C LYS A 165 18.31 2.43 -1.78
N LYS A 166 17.86 3.34 -2.65
CA LYS A 166 16.48 3.87 -2.66
C LYS A 166 15.42 2.80 -2.96
N ILE A 167 15.78 1.82 -3.77
CA ILE A 167 14.91 0.73 -4.22
C ILE A 167 15.75 -0.54 -4.14
N HIS A 168 15.16 -1.62 -3.61
CA HIS A 168 15.78 -2.93 -3.49
C HIS A 168 17.10 -2.97 -2.69
N GLY A 169 17.12 -2.35 -1.51
CA GLY A 169 18.26 -2.33 -0.58
C GLY A 169 18.49 -3.65 0.17
N THR A 170 19.49 -3.68 1.04
CA THR A 170 19.91 -4.90 1.78
C THR A 170 20.13 -4.64 3.27
N GLY A 171 19.55 -3.55 3.80
CA GLY A 171 19.84 -3.08 5.16
C GLY A 171 19.35 -3.98 6.29
N ALA A 172 18.24 -4.69 6.09
CA ALA A 172 17.69 -5.62 7.06
C ALA A 172 18.18 -7.05 6.78
N ILE A 173 18.74 -7.67 7.81
CA ILE A 173 19.26 -9.04 7.80
C ILE A 173 18.62 -9.83 8.96
N PRO A 174 18.57 -11.17 8.91
CA PRO A 174 18.09 -11.97 10.03
C PRO A 174 18.84 -11.61 11.33
N GLY A 175 18.10 -11.26 12.37
CA GLY A 175 18.58 -10.79 13.67
C GLY A 175 18.85 -9.29 13.79
N GLY A 176 18.69 -8.49 12.73
CA GLY A 176 18.79 -7.03 12.84
C GLY A 176 19.04 -6.27 11.55
N VAL A 177 20.11 -5.48 11.54
CA VAL A 177 20.50 -4.59 10.43
C VAL A 177 22.01 -4.66 10.20
N ASN A 178 22.46 -4.47 8.97
CA ASN A 178 23.89 -4.53 8.63
C ASN A 178 24.64 -3.19 8.78
N LYS A 179 23.93 -2.10 9.04
CA LYS A 179 24.50 -0.78 9.34
C LYS A 179 23.57 0.04 10.24
N ASN A 180 24.16 1.00 10.95
CA ASN A 180 23.46 2.08 11.62
C ASN A 180 23.55 3.38 10.78
N LEU A 181 23.07 4.49 11.35
CA LEU A 181 23.30 5.84 10.82
C LEU A 181 24.27 6.58 11.73
N THR A 182 25.21 7.29 11.11
CA THR A 182 26.02 8.29 11.79
C THR A 182 25.17 9.51 12.18
N LEU A 183 25.63 10.29 13.16
CA LEU A 183 24.96 11.53 13.54
C LEU A 183 24.87 12.50 12.35
N ALA A 184 25.93 12.60 11.54
CA ALA A 184 25.94 13.45 10.35
C ALA A 184 24.89 13.03 9.32
N GLU A 185 24.76 11.73 9.02
CA GLU A 185 23.70 11.23 8.12
C GLU A 185 22.30 11.52 8.68
N ARG A 186 22.11 11.33 9.99
CA ARG A 186 20.84 11.62 10.68
C ARG A 186 20.50 13.11 10.61
N ASP A 187 21.47 13.98 10.87
CA ASP A 187 21.30 15.44 10.95
C ASP A 187 20.94 16.06 9.60
N VAL A 188 21.30 15.43 8.47
CA VAL A 188 20.83 15.84 7.14
C VAL A 188 19.31 15.80 7.07
N PHE A 189 18.67 14.74 7.59
CA PHE A 189 17.22 14.61 7.56
C PHE A 189 16.51 15.52 8.55
N LEU A 190 17.08 15.71 9.75
CA LEU A 190 16.47 16.58 10.77
C LEU A 190 16.26 18.02 10.29
N LYS A 191 17.17 18.54 9.48
CA LYS A 191 17.10 19.92 8.95
C LYS A 191 15.83 20.17 8.14
N ASP A 192 15.31 19.15 7.47
CA ASP A 192 14.17 19.26 6.56
C ASP A 192 12.83 18.90 7.22
N ILE A 193 12.82 18.40 8.46
CA ILE A 193 11.60 17.85 9.11
C ILE A 193 10.45 18.86 9.14
N GLU A 194 10.71 20.10 9.57
CA GLU A 194 9.66 21.12 9.66
C GLU A 194 9.05 21.44 8.29
N GLN A 195 9.89 21.48 7.24
CA GLN A 195 9.42 21.67 5.87
C GLN A 195 8.57 20.49 5.39
N GLN A 196 8.98 19.26 5.69
CA GLN A 196 8.20 18.06 5.34
C GLN A 196 6.85 18.04 6.08
N LEU A 197 6.82 18.42 7.37
CA LEU A 197 5.58 18.52 8.15
C LEU A 197 4.63 19.58 7.59
N ALA A 198 5.16 20.76 7.23
CA ALA A 198 4.37 21.81 6.59
C ALA A 198 3.75 21.33 5.27
N TRP A 199 4.53 20.61 4.45
CA TRP A 199 4.05 20.03 3.20
C TRP A 199 3.04 18.89 3.41
N CYS A 200 3.21 18.04 4.42
CA CYS A 200 2.18 17.06 4.80
C CYS A 200 0.85 17.73 5.14
N ARG A 201 0.88 18.80 5.93
CA ARG A 201 -0.33 19.55 6.31
C ARG A 201 -0.98 20.22 5.10
N SER A 202 -0.18 20.76 4.18
CA SER A 202 -0.66 21.32 2.91
C SER A 202 -1.36 20.25 2.06
N ALA A 203 -0.74 19.07 1.89
CA ALA A 203 -1.33 17.96 1.15
C ALA A 203 -2.65 17.46 1.77
N LEU A 204 -2.68 17.33 3.10
CA LEU A 204 -3.89 17.00 3.84
C LEU A 204 -4.99 18.04 3.63
N LYS A 205 -4.64 19.33 3.61
CA LYS A 205 -5.60 20.40 3.35
C LYS A 205 -6.24 20.25 1.97
N ILE A 206 -5.45 19.95 0.92
CA ILE A 206 -5.98 19.73 -0.43
C ILE A 206 -6.99 18.58 -0.45
N ALA A 207 -6.63 17.43 0.15
CA ALA A 207 -7.52 16.28 0.21
C ALA A 207 -8.80 16.60 1.00
N LYS A 208 -8.67 17.24 2.17
CA LYS A 208 -9.80 17.64 3.01
C LYS A 208 -10.73 18.60 2.29
N ASP A 209 -10.19 19.66 1.68
CA ASP A 209 -10.98 20.68 1.01
C ASP A 209 -11.74 20.10 -0.18
N TYR A 210 -11.09 19.23 -0.98
CA TYR A 210 -11.76 18.49 -2.05
C TYR A 210 -12.89 17.61 -1.51
N THR A 211 -12.63 16.80 -0.47
CA THR A 211 -13.65 15.94 0.13
C THR A 211 -14.85 16.75 0.66
N VAL A 212 -14.61 17.88 1.31
CA VAL A 212 -15.70 18.75 1.82
C VAL A 212 -16.48 19.40 0.67
N ALA A 213 -15.79 19.89 -0.36
CA ALA A 213 -16.43 20.50 -1.53
C ALA A 213 -17.25 19.49 -2.36
N HIS A 214 -16.84 18.21 -2.36
CA HIS A 214 -17.47 17.13 -3.13
C HIS A 214 -18.08 16.06 -2.23
N LEU A 215 -18.65 16.47 -1.09
CA LEU A 215 -19.10 15.55 -0.04
C LEU A 215 -20.15 14.54 -0.52
N GLU A 216 -21.10 14.96 -1.36
CA GLU A 216 -22.14 14.06 -1.86
C GLU A 216 -21.57 12.97 -2.77
N LEU A 217 -20.57 13.30 -3.60
CA LEU A 217 -19.83 12.29 -4.35
C LEU A 217 -19.03 11.38 -3.42
N ALA A 218 -18.30 11.95 -2.46
CA ALA A 218 -17.46 11.18 -1.54
C ALA A 218 -18.27 10.21 -0.66
N LYS A 219 -19.50 10.57 -0.28
CA LYS A 219 -20.42 9.72 0.47
C LYS A 219 -20.97 8.57 -0.36
N ALA A 220 -21.25 8.80 -1.65
CA ALA A 220 -21.93 7.82 -2.50
C ALA A 220 -20.98 6.91 -3.28
N PHE A 221 -19.78 7.39 -3.62
CA PHE A 221 -18.88 6.69 -4.52
C PHE A 221 -18.33 5.39 -3.90
N ALA A 222 -18.81 4.25 -4.41
CA ALA A 222 -18.41 2.91 -3.96
C ALA A 222 -18.50 2.73 -2.43
N ALA A 223 -19.48 3.35 -1.79
CA ALA A 223 -19.72 3.21 -0.36
C ALA A 223 -20.57 1.96 -0.06
N PHE A 224 -20.05 1.09 0.82
CA PHE A 224 -20.76 -0.08 1.32
C PHE A 224 -20.20 -0.47 2.71
N PRO A 225 -21.02 -1.10 3.58
CA PRO A 225 -20.55 -1.64 4.85
C PRO A 225 -19.41 -2.63 4.64
N SER A 226 -18.33 -2.54 5.41
CA SER A 226 -17.18 -3.42 5.24
C SER A 226 -16.42 -3.65 6.55
N ASN A 227 -15.92 -4.87 6.73
CA ASN A 227 -14.99 -5.19 7.80
C ASN A 227 -13.62 -4.55 7.52
N HIS A 228 -12.82 -4.30 8.56
CA HIS A 228 -11.45 -3.78 8.43
C HIS A 228 -10.47 -4.60 9.23
N VAL A 229 -9.33 -4.92 8.63
CA VAL A 229 -8.22 -5.60 9.31
C VAL A 229 -7.01 -4.66 9.33
N SER A 230 -6.39 -4.54 10.50
CA SER A 230 -5.17 -3.75 10.68
C SER A 230 -4.25 -4.39 11.72
N ILE A 231 -3.01 -3.89 11.78
CA ILE A 231 -2.13 -4.14 12.91
C ILE A 231 -2.30 -3.04 13.96
N VAL A 232 -2.33 -3.44 15.22
CA VAL A 232 -2.43 -2.55 16.37
C VAL A 232 -1.45 -2.96 17.45
N ARG A 233 -0.95 -1.98 18.21
CA ARG A 233 -0.20 -2.24 19.45
C ARG A 233 -1.10 -2.86 20.52
N ALA A 234 -0.48 -3.33 21.60
CA ALA A 234 -1.18 -3.86 22.77
C ALA A 234 -2.16 -2.86 23.40
N ASP A 235 -1.85 -1.55 23.33
CA ASP A 235 -2.74 -0.47 23.77
C ASP A 235 -3.79 -0.05 22.73
N GLY A 236 -3.82 -0.73 21.58
CA GLY A 236 -4.74 -0.44 20.48
C GLY A 236 -4.34 0.71 19.56
N CYS A 237 -3.19 1.36 19.80
CA CYS A 237 -2.70 2.43 18.93
C CYS A 237 -2.13 1.88 17.61
N LEU A 238 -2.13 2.72 16.57
CA LEU A 238 -1.49 2.43 15.29
C LEU A 238 0.03 2.26 15.47
N ASP A 239 0.58 1.21 14.86
CA ASP A 239 2.01 1.06 14.61
C ASP A 239 2.20 0.38 13.26
N LEU A 240 2.81 1.09 12.30
CA LEU A 240 3.01 0.58 10.94
C LEU A 240 4.01 -0.59 10.87
N TYR A 241 4.91 -0.73 11.86
CA TYR A 241 6.01 -1.70 11.80
C TYR A 241 5.70 -3.01 12.55
N HIS A 242 5.08 -2.93 13.72
CA HIS A 242 4.87 -4.10 14.57
C HIS A 242 3.61 -3.96 15.44
N GLY A 243 2.85 -5.05 15.55
CA GLY A 243 1.61 -5.12 16.31
C GLY A 243 0.89 -6.42 16.04
N ASN A 244 -0.23 -6.62 16.71
CA ASN A 244 -1.11 -7.76 16.54
C ASN A 244 -2.27 -7.42 15.59
N LEU A 245 -2.86 -8.43 14.97
CA LEU A 245 -3.99 -8.26 14.07
C LEU A 245 -5.27 -7.96 14.86
N ARG A 246 -6.03 -6.96 14.39
CA ARG A 246 -7.38 -6.63 14.83
C ARG A 246 -8.30 -6.56 13.62
N ALA A 247 -9.50 -7.14 13.75
CA ALA A 247 -10.59 -6.97 12.82
C ALA A 247 -11.78 -6.28 13.47
N ILE A 248 -12.39 -5.31 12.79
CA ILE A 248 -13.67 -4.69 13.18
C ILE A 248 -14.68 -4.82 12.04
N ASP A 249 -15.97 -4.87 12.37
CA ASP A 249 -17.07 -4.78 11.40
C ASP A 249 -17.37 -3.32 11.00
N ALA A 250 -18.43 -3.12 10.22
CA ALA A 250 -18.82 -1.80 9.71
C ALA A 250 -19.30 -0.86 10.83
N GLU A 251 -19.79 -1.42 11.94
CA GLU A 251 -20.24 -0.71 13.13
C GLU A 251 -19.10 -0.45 14.13
N GLY A 252 -17.90 -0.96 13.85
CA GLY A 252 -16.71 -0.81 14.69
C GLY A 252 -16.59 -1.81 15.83
N LYS A 253 -17.44 -2.84 15.88
CA LYS A 253 -17.34 -3.93 16.84
C LYS A 253 -16.24 -4.89 16.42
N ARG A 254 -15.48 -5.36 17.41
CA ARG A 254 -14.35 -6.27 17.18
C ARG A 254 -14.85 -7.66 16.78
N ILE A 255 -14.31 -8.17 15.67
CA ILE A 255 -14.51 -9.55 15.20
C ILE A 255 -13.45 -10.46 15.83
N PHE A 256 -12.20 -10.02 15.79
CA PHE A 256 -11.10 -10.56 16.58
C PHE A 256 -10.14 -9.42 16.96
N ASP A 257 -9.33 -9.63 17.99
CA ASP A 257 -8.42 -8.62 18.50
C ASP A 257 -7.15 -9.25 19.06
N GLN A 258 -6.03 -8.54 18.93
CA GLN A 258 -4.72 -8.94 19.44
C GLN A 258 -4.27 -10.34 19.00
N VAL A 259 -4.62 -10.76 17.78
CA VAL A 259 -4.15 -12.03 17.21
C VAL A 259 -2.69 -11.87 16.77
N ASP A 260 -1.80 -12.72 17.26
CA ASP A 260 -0.40 -12.75 16.82
C ASP A 260 -0.35 -12.95 15.29
N PRO A 261 0.39 -12.13 14.52
CA PRO A 261 0.52 -12.32 13.08
C PRO A 261 1.04 -13.70 12.66
N GLN A 262 1.76 -14.44 13.51
CA GLN A 262 2.15 -15.84 13.26
C GLN A 262 0.92 -16.77 13.15
N ASP A 263 -0.16 -16.39 13.82
CA ASP A 263 -1.44 -17.10 13.85
C ASP A 263 -2.45 -16.57 12.81
N TYR A 264 -2.02 -15.73 11.84
CA TYR A 264 -2.92 -15.17 10.82
C TYR A 264 -3.75 -16.26 10.10
N HIS A 265 -3.12 -17.41 9.84
CA HIS A 265 -3.73 -18.55 9.16
C HIS A 265 -4.91 -19.15 9.94
N LYS A 266 -5.05 -18.88 11.24
CA LYS A 266 -6.21 -19.32 12.05
C LYS A 266 -7.44 -18.43 11.82
N VAL A 267 -7.24 -17.17 11.40
CA VAL A 267 -8.32 -16.18 11.30
C VAL A 267 -8.58 -15.69 9.87
N ILE A 268 -7.61 -15.81 8.96
CA ILE A 268 -7.74 -15.44 7.55
C ILE A 268 -7.71 -16.69 6.67
N ALA A 269 -8.57 -16.72 5.64
CA ALA A 269 -8.53 -17.67 4.54
C ALA A 269 -8.51 -16.92 3.20
N GLU A 270 -8.15 -17.61 2.13
CA GLU A 270 -8.12 -17.05 0.78
C GLU A 270 -8.97 -17.88 -0.15
N GLU A 271 -9.74 -17.20 -1.00
CA GLU A 271 -10.50 -17.83 -2.07
C GLU A 271 -9.96 -17.44 -3.45
N VAL A 272 -10.14 -18.32 -4.44
CA VAL A 272 -9.75 -18.05 -5.83
C VAL A 272 -11.00 -17.86 -6.67
N ARG A 273 -10.91 -16.96 -7.66
CA ARG A 273 -11.93 -16.78 -8.68
C ARG A 273 -11.34 -17.08 -10.05
N PRO A 274 -12.10 -17.70 -10.96
CA PRO A 274 -11.57 -18.13 -12.27
C PRO A 274 -11.18 -16.96 -13.19
N TRP A 275 -11.48 -15.72 -12.81
CA TRP A 275 -11.33 -14.53 -13.65
C TRP A 275 -10.22 -13.56 -13.18
N SER A 276 -9.48 -13.86 -12.12
CA SER A 276 -8.38 -13.04 -11.62
C SER A 276 -7.29 -13.89 -10.98
N TYR A 277 -6.02 -13.53 -11.18
CA TYR A 277 -4.92 -14.14 -10.43
C TYR A 277 -4.82 -13.65 -8.98
N MET A 278 -5.41 -12.49 -8.67
CA MET A 278 -5.50 -12.00 -7.29
C MET A 278 -6.56 -12.81 -6.54
N LYS A 279 -6.18 -13.33 -5.38
CA LYS A 279 -7.08 -14.06 -4.47
C LYS A 279 -8.02 -13.09 -3.73
N PHE A 280 -9.02 -13.65 -3.08
CA PHE A 280 -10.06 -12.94 -2.33
C PHE A 280 -9.99 -13.38 -0.87
N PRO A 281 -9.23 -12.68 -0.02
CA PRO A 281 -9.10 -13.05 1.38
C PRO A 281 -10.38 -12.70 2.17
N PHE A 282 -10.67 -13.52 3.18
CA PHE A 282 -11.82 -13.33 4.06
C PHE A 282 -11.51 -13.80 5.49
N ILE A 283 -12.27 -13.27 6.46
CA ILE A 283 -12.23 -13.65 7.87
C ILE A 283 -12.94 -15.00 8.02
N LYS A 284 -12.22 -16.02 8.49
CA LYS A 284 -12.69 -17.41 8.57
C LYS A 284 -13.98 -17.57 9.36
N SER A 285 -14.14 -16.87 10.48
CA SER A 285 -15.32 -16.98 11.34
C SER A 285 -16.61 -16.43 10.70
N LEU A 286 -16.50 -15.65 9.62
CA LEU A 286 -17.63 -15.06 8.89
C LEU A 286 -17.88 -15.73 7.53
N GLY A 287 -16.95 -16.58 7.07
CA GLY A 287 -17.02 -17.23 5.77
C GLY A 287 -16.80 -16.29 4.57
N PRO A 288 -16.73 -16.84 3.35
CA PRO A 288 -16.39 -16.08 2.15
C PRO A 288 -17.48 -15.09 1.70
N GLU A 289 -18.73 -15.30 2.10
CA GLU A 289 -19.87 -14.48 1.67
C GLU A 289 -19.98 -13.14 2.41
N THR A 290 -19.52 -13.07 3.66
CA THR A 290 -19.63 -11.86 4.50
C THR A 290 -18.33 -11.46 5.20
N GLY A 291 -17.31 -12.33 5.15
CA GLY A 291 -16.02 -12.13 5.81
C GLY A 291 -15.01 -11.32 5.03
N TRP A 292 -15.34 -10.77 3.86
CA TRP A 292 -14.44 -9.85 3.15
C TRP A 292 -14.15 -8.62 4.00
N TYR A 293 -12.95 -8.07 3.84
CA TYR A 293 -12.47 -6.95 4.64
C TYR A 293 -11.58 -6.02 3.83
N ARG A 294 -11.42 -4.80 4.32
CA ARG A 294 -10.49 -3.79 3.79
C ARG A 294 -9.23 -3.70 4.64
N VAL A 295 -8.16 -3.30 3.97
CA VAL A 295 -6.88 -2.89 4.54
C VAL A 295 -6.46 -1.58 3.88
N GLY A 296 -5.49 -0.87 4.45
CA GLY A 296 -4.95 0.37 3.92
C GLY A 296 -5.23 1.58 4.79
#